data_AF-A0AA90TBG6-F1
#
_entry.id   AF-A0AA90TBG6-F1
#
_cell.length_a   1.000
_cell.length_b   1.000
_cell.length_c   1.000
_cell.angle_alpha   90.00
_cell.angle_beta   90.00
_cell.angle_gamma   90.00
#
_symmetry.space_group_name_H-M   'P 1'
#
loop_
_entity.id
_entity.type
_entity.pdbx_description
1 polymer ?
#
loop_
_entity_poly.entity_id
_entity_poly.type
_entity_poly.pdbx_seq_one_letter_code
_entity_poly.pdbx_strand_id
1 'polypeptide(L)'
;MKTNPIRLAFCLFKPMHGALRPAGVALLGLAAAMMPAGALADANTAKTNFFANMKQAGVTFPDVNASTATMVPAQVKGLYGIYSPKGNLISVTNEAGTLTGKAGGFSSVGLQPGKPRPMSPQQVAGLRAEIMANIDYDKLIKTSYGNGGGRKILMFSALDCPGCNQLEKALHKAAPTLNTTFYIIPGSLRESSAGGMPWLEKVARIRCDDNAGQAWQTYWTKRTLPAARACALTPERVELDNYLMSHIMDGIKIMKPIYPMLVSEDGKWLPLPRGMTSASISAVFGPESKPAAIQAPVQWLAAAPAAGKSK
;
A
#
# COMPACT_ATOMS: atom_id res chain seq x y z
N MET A 1 33.22 24.36 -52.80
CA MET A 1 33.40 23.58 -54.04
C MET A 1 33.99 22.23 -53.68
N LYS A 2 33.50 21.17 -54.35
CA LYS A 2 33.99 19.78 -54.39
C LYS A 2 33.63 18.86 -53.21
N THR A 3 32.47 18.25 -53.43
CA THR A 3 32.06 16.88 -53.10
C THR A 3 33.11 15.82 -53.45
N ASN A 4 33.12 14.71 -52.67
CA ASN A 4 32.86 13.31 -53.07
C ASN A 4 33.72 12.23 -52.35
N PRO A 5 33.22 10.96 -52.32
CA PRO A 5 33.38 10.01 -51.22
C PRO A 5 34.28 8.79 -51.54
N ILE A 6 34.52 7.92 -50.54
CA ILE A 6 35.18 6.61 -50.67
C ILE A 6 34.30 5.58 -49.93
N ARG A 7 33.50 4.79 -50.67
CA ARG A 7 33.71 3.40 -51.16
C ARG A 7 33.69 2.28 -50.09
N LEU A 8 32.55 1.58 -50.11
CA LEU A 8 32.29 0.14 -49.96
C LEU A 8 33.47 -0.84 -49.85
N ALA A 9 33.32 -1.81 -48.95
CA ALA A 9 33.82 -3.19 -49.13
C ALA A 9 32.74 -4.20 -48.76
N PHE A 10 32.32 -4.96 -49.77
CA PHE A 10 31.51 -6.18 -49.73
C PHE A 10 32.35 -7.34 -49.18
N CYS A 11 31.79 -8.16 -48.31
CA CYS A 11 32.20 -9.56 -48.18
C CYS A 11 30.99 -10.47 -48.41
N LEU A 12 31.10 -11.21 -49.50
CA LEU A 12 30.25 -12.31 -49.94
C LEU A 12 30.42 -13.52 -49.01
N PHE A 13 29.31 -14.16 -48.62
CA PHE A 13 29.31 -15.58 -48.29
C PHE A 13 28.21 -16.29 -49.08
N LYS A 14 28.64 -17.33 -49.80
CA LYS A 14 27.83 -18.21 -50.68
C LYS A 14 26.93 -19.14 -49.86
N PRO A 15 25.83 -19.64 -50.46
CA PRO A 15 24.91 -20.58 -49.84
C PRO A 15 25.34 -22.04 -50.09
N MET A 16 25.11 -22.93 -49.13
CA MET A 16 25.02 -24.37 -49.38
C MET A 16 23.56 -24.80 -49.32
N HIS A 17 23.11 -25.39 -50.43
CA HIS A 17 21.86 -26.11 -50.56
C HIS A 17 22.00 -27.48 -49.92
N GLY A 18 20.97 -27.91 -49.19
CA GLY A 18 20.84 -29.26 -48.65
C GLY A 18 19.42 -29.46 -48.16
N ALA A 19 18.52 -29.77 -49.10
CA ALA A 19 17.14 -30.10 -48.84
C ALA A 19 17.02 -31.48 -48.19
N LEU A 20 16.16 -31.63 -47.19
CA LEU A 20 15.19 -32.73 -47.06
C LEU A 20 14.28 -32.49 -45.86
N ARG A 21 12.98 -32.30 -46.16
CA ARG A 21 11.86 -32.42 -45.20
C ARG A 21 11.66 -33.91 -44.86
N PRO A 22 11.06 -34.24 -43.70
CA PRO A 22 9.61 -34.45 -43.72
C PRO A 22 8.87 -33.80 -42.55
N ALA A 23 7.55 -33.79 -42.73
CA ALA A 23 6.52 -33.24 -41.86
C ALA A 23 6.66 -33.59 -40.38
N GLY A 24 6.64 -32.56 -39.54
CA GLY A 24 6.48 -32.64 -38.09
C GLY A 24 5.30 -31.76 -37.68
N VAL A 25 4.23 -32.44 -37.29
CA VAL A 25 2.95 -31.99 -36.72
C VAL A 25 3.00 -30.64 -36.00
N ALA A 26 2.04 -29.79 -36.35
CA ALA A 26 1.68 -28.59 -35.63
C ALA A 26 1.33 -28.90 -34.16
N LEU A 27 2.07 -28.32 -33.23
CA LEU A 27 1.65 -28.11 -31.85
C LEU A 27 1.90 -26.64 -31.53
N LEU A 28 0.96 -25.79 -31.98
CA LEU A 28 0.70 -24.49 -31.37
C LEU A 28 0.21 -24.78 -29.94
N GLY A 29 1.16 -24.97 -29.03
CA GLY A 29 0.88 -24.93 -27.60
C GLY A 29 0.46 -23.53 -27.23
N LEU A 30 -0.83 -23.24 -27.31
CA LEU A 30 -1.44 -22.20 -26.49
C LEU A 30 -1.27 -22.63 -25.04
N ALA A 31 -0.10 -22.33 -24.47
CA ALA A 31 0.02 -22.12 -23.04
C ALA A 31 -0.80 -20.86 -22.73
N ALA A 32 -2.11 -21.03 -22.58
CA ALA A 32 -2.91 -20.09 -21.84
C ALA A 32 -2.30 -20.08 -20.43
N ALA A 33 -1.42 -19.12 -20.17
CA ALA A 33 -1.11 -18.70 -18.83
C ALA A 33 -2.47 -18.33 -18.24
N MET A 34 -3.06 -19.27 -17.49
CA MET A 34 -4.07 -18.96 -16.50
C MET A 34 -3.34 -18.09 -15.47
N MET A 35 -3.14 -16.81 -15.82
CA MET A 35 -3.05 -15.79 -14.80
C MET A 35 -4.29 -16.02 -13.96
N PRO A 36 -4.17 -16.33 -12.65
CA PRO A 36 -5.33 -16.30 -11.80
C PRO A 36 -5.91 -14.91 -12.02
N ALA A 37 -7.08 -14.86 -12.65
CA ALA A 37 -7.88 -13.65 -12.66
C ALA A 37 -7.95 -13.30 -11.18
N GLY A 38 -7.23 -12.26 -10.78
CA GLY A 38 -7.20 -11.83 -9.40
C GLY A 38 -8.63 -11.51 -9.08
N ALA A 39 -9.31 -12.47 -8.45
CA ALA A 39 -10.65 -12.28 -7.97
C ALA A 39 -10.55 -11.02 -7.15
N LEU A 40 -11.21 -9.95 -7.61
CA LEU A 40 -11.25 -8.70 -6.89
C LEU A 40 -11.83 -9.07 -5.54
N ALA A 41 -10.96 -9.06 -4.53
CA ALA A 41 -11.31 -9.50 -3.20
C ALA A 41 -12.60 -8.77 -2.77
N ASP A 42 -13.63 -9.52 -2.40
CA ASP A 42 -15.00 -9.02 -2.30
C ASP A 42 -15.33 -8.62 -0.85
N ALA A 43 -15.68 -7.34 -0.67
CA ALA A 43 -16.07 -6.80 0.63
C ALA A 43 -17.31 -7.52 1.22
N ASN A 44 -18.21 -8.04 0.38
CA ASN A 44 -19.37 -8.80 0.85
C ASN A 44 -18.97 -10.19 1.36
N THR A 45 -18.05 -10.86 0.65
CA THR A 45 -17.44 -12.13 1.08
C THR A 45 -16.70 -11.96 2.40
N ALA A 46 -15.84 -10.95 2.51
CA ALA A 46 -15.15 -10.61 3.76
C ALA A 46 -16.13 -10.40 4.93
N LYS A 47 -17.23 -9.67 4.69
CA LYS A 47 -18.27 -9.40 5.69
C LYS A 47 -18.96 -10.68 6.15
N THR A 48 -19.36 -11.52 5.19
CA THR A 48 -20.06 -12.77 5.46
C THR A 48 -19.17 -13.73 6.26
N ASN A 49 -17.93 -13.91 5.81
CA ASN A 49 -16.97 -14.79 6.47
C ASN A 49 -16.62 -14.32 7.87
N PHE A 50 -16.39 -13.02 8.07
CA PHE A 50 -16.11 -12.47 9.38
C PHE A 50 -17.21 -12.77 10.39
N PHE A 51 -18.47 -12.43 10.09
CA PHE A 51 -19.55 -12.65 11.04
C PHE A 51 -19.85 -14.15 11.25
N ALA A 52 -19.67 -14.99 10.22
CA ALA A 52 -19.77 -16.44 10.36
C ALA A 52 -18.71 -16.98 11.34
N ASN A 53 -17.45 -16.61 11.15
CA ASN A 53 -16.34 -17.07 12.00
C ASN A 53 -16.47 -16.52 13.43
N MET A 54 -16.88 -15.26 13.59
CA MET A 54 -17.10 -14.67 14.92
C MET A 54 -18.25 -15.36 15.66
N LYS A 55 -19.33 -15.71 14.96
CA LYS A 55 -20.43 -16.50 15.53
C LYS A 55 -19.96 -17.89 15.97
N GLN A 56 -19.19 -18.58 15.13
CA GLN A 56 -18.59 -19.89 15.47
C GLN A 56 -17.62 -19.79 16.65
N ALA A 57 -16.93 -18.66 16.78
CA ALA A 57 -16.07 -18.34 17.91
C ALA A 57 -16.82 -17.96 19.20
N GLY A 58 -18.16 -17.96 19.18
CA GLY A 58 -19.00 -17.56 20.31
C GLY A 58 -18.93 -16.06 20.61
N VAL A 59 -18.53 -15.24 19.64
CA VAL A 59 -18.50 -13.77 19.76
C VAL A 59 -19.70 -13.17 19.06
N THR A 60 -20.50 -12.43 19.83
CA THR A 60 -21.60 -11.63 19.33
C THR A 60 -21.27 -10.15 19.46
N PHE A 61 -21.79 -9.35 18.54
CA PHE A 61 -21.70 -7.91 18.60
C PHE A 61 -23.12 -7.35 18.78
N PRO A 62 -23.41 -6.62 19.88
CA PRO A 62 -24.77 -6.20 20.20
C PRO A 62 -25.43 -5.34 19.11
N ASP A 63 -24.66 -4.44 18.50
CA ASP A 63 -25.19 -3.39 17.61
C ASP A 63 -24.83 -3.58 16.13
N VAL A 64 -24.18 -4.69 15.77
CA VAL A 64 -23.65 -4.88 14.41
C VAL A 64 -23.67 -6.35 14.00
N ASN A 65 -24.10 -6.61 12.77
CA ASN A 65 -24.13 -7.94 12.17
C ASN A 65 -23.85 -7.83 10.66
N ALA A 66 -23.90 -8.94 9.93
CA ALA A 66 -23.61 -8.96 8.50
C ALA A 66 -24.55 -8.07 7.64
N SER A 67 -25.79 -7.83 8.06
CA SER A 67 -26.73 -6.98 7.33
C SER A 67 -26.59 -5.49 7.65
N THR A 68 -26.12 -5.15 8.86
CA THR A 68 -25.99 -3.75 9.30
C THR A 68 -24.56 -3.21 9.21
N ALA A 69 -23.55 -4.07 9.16
CA ALA A 69 -22.16 -3.66 9.05
C ALA A 69 -21.83 -3.07 7.67
N THR A 70 -21.08 -1.97 7.70
CA THR A 70 -20.44 -1.43 6.50
C THR A 70 -19.02 -2.00 6.39
N MET A 71 -18.68 -2.55 5.22
CA MET A 71 -17.35 -3.06 4.94
C MET A 71 -16.60 -2.09 4.02
N VAL A 72 -15.41 -1.67 4.43
CA VAL A 72 -14.62 -0.64 3.74
C VAL A 72 -13.26 -1.23 3.37
N PRO A 73 -12.91 -1.32 2.08
CA PRO A 73 -11.57 -1.76 1.67
C PRO A 73 -10.49 -0.82 2.20
N ALA A 74 -9.42 -1.40 2.75
CA ALA A 74 -8.25 -0.67 3.20
C ALA A 74 -7.32 -0.29 2.04
N GLN A 75 -6.33 0.55 2.32
CA GLN A 75 -5.19 0.79 1.43
C GLN A 75 -4.11 -0.31 1.54
N VAL A 76 -4.50 -1.48 2.03
CA VAL A 76 -3.74 -2.73 2.02
C VAL A 76 -4.62 -3.77 1.34
N LYS A 77 -4.13 -4.34 0.24
CA LYS A 77 -4.87 -5.33 -0.56
C LYS A 77 -5.22 -6.53 0.32
N GLY A 78 -6.47 -6.99 0.23
CA GLY A 78 -6.98 -8.11 1.02
C GLY A 78 -7.44 -7.76 2.45
N LEU A 79 -7.30 -6.50 2.90
CA LEU A 79 -7.80 -6.05 4.20
C LEU A 79 -8.99 -5.10 4.09
N TYR A 80 -9.89 -5.20 5.08
CA TYR A 80 -11.11 -4.43 5.16
C TYR A 80 -11.38 -3.97 6.59
N GLY A 81 -11.80 -2.71 6.73
CA GLY A 81 -12.39 -2.22 7.98
C GLY A 81 -13.88 -2.51 8.05
N ILE A 82 -14.33 -2.99 9.20
CA ILE A 82 -15.73 -3.27 9.53
C ILE A 82 -16.24 -2.16 10.43
N TYR A 83 -17.28 -1.46 10.00
CA TYR A 83 -17.85 -0.33 10.71
C TYR A 83 -19.29 -0.63 11.14
N SER A 84 -19.66 -0.15 12.33
CA SER A 84 -21.06 -0.14 12.77
C SER A 84 -21.87 0.87 11.95
N PRO A 85 -23.23 0.81 12.01
CA PRO A 85 -24.08 1.85 11.42
C PRO A 85 -23.80 3.27 11.95
N LYS A 86 -23.23 3.37 13.17
CA LYS A 86 -22.83 4.64 13.79
C LYS A 86 -21.45 5.14 13.31
N GLY A 87 -20.77 4.42 12.40
CA GLY A 87 -19.46 4.78 11.88
C GLY A 87 -18.27 4.38 12.76
N ASN A 88 -18.48 3.57 13.81
CA ASN A 88 -17.37 3.13 14.68
C ASN A 88 -16.64 1.93 14.06
N LEU A 89 -15.30 1.96 14.02
CA LEU A 89 -14.50 0.80 13.62
C LEU A 89 -14.62 -0.33 14.64
N ILE A 90 -15.26 -1.40 14.21
CA ILE A 90 -15.43 -2.64 14.97
C ILE A 90 -14.14 -3.44 14.92
N SER A 91 -13.65 -3.75 13.72
CA SER A 91 -12.46 -4.55 13.49
C SER A 91 -11.92 -4.36 12.08
N VAL A 92 -10.67 -4.76 11.85
CA VAL A 92 -10.06 -5.00 10.55
C VAL A 92 -9.97 -6.50 10.34
N THR A 93 -10.34 -6.95 9.15
CA THR A 93 -10.34 -8.36 8.77
C THR A 93 -9.76 -8.57 7.38
N ASN A 94 -9.39 -9.81 7.08
CA ASN A 94 -9.06 -10.29 5.74
C ASN A 94 -10.32 -10.83 5.04
N GLU A 95 -10.22 -11.15 3.76
CA GLU A 95 -11.35 -11.71 3.00
C GLU A 95 -11.88 -13.04 3.56
N ALA A 96 -10.99 -13.88 4.11
CA ALA A 96 -11.38 -15.15 4.74
C ALA A 96 -12.07 -14.99 6.11
N GLY A 97 -12.11 -13.77 6.67
CA GLY A 97 -12.67 -13.54 8.01
C GLY A 97 -11.90 -14.20 9.16
N THR A 98 -10.66 -14.66 8.92
CA THR A 98 -9.82 -15.39 9.89
C THR A 98 -8.90 -14.45 10.67
N LEU A 99 -8.92 -13.16 10.35
CA LEU A 99 -8.21 -12.11 11.07
C LEU A 99 -9.21 -11.15 11.72
N THR A 100 -8.97 -10.77 12.97
CA THR A 100 -9.72 -9.71 13.64
C THR A 100 -8.78 -8.88 14.50
N GLY A 101 -8.90 -7.56 14.45
CA GLY A 101 -8.04 -6.67 15.23
C GLY A 101 -8.17 -5.23 14.78
N LYS A 102 -7.52 -4.33 15.52
CA LYS A 102 -7.36 -2.91 15.15
C LYS A 102 -6.14 -2.37 15.90
N ALA A 103 -6.12 -1.07 16.18
CA ALA A 103 -5.17 -0.49 17.14
C ALA A 103 -5.09 -1.37 18.41
N GLY A 104 -3.87 -1.62 18.88
CA GLY A 104 -3.60 -2.51 20.01
C GLY A 104 -3.29 -3.97 19.67
N GLY A 105 -3.66 -4.49 18.49
CA GLY A 105 -3.22 -5.83 18.07
C GLY A 105 -4.19 -6.60 17.18
N PHE A 106 -3.70 -7.71 16.63
CA PHE A 106 -4.48 -8.67 15.85
C PHE A 106 -4.58 -10.04 16.53
N SER A 107 -5.70 -10.69 16.27
CA SER A 107 -6.03 -12.05 16.68
C SER A 107 -6.39 -12.88 15.46
N SER A 108 -5.98 -14.15 15.47
CA SER A 108 -6.52 -15.14 14.55
C SER A 108 -7.89 -15.59 15.07
N VAL A 109 -8.89 -15.58 14.20
CA VAL A 109 -10.17 -16.24 14.40
C VAL A 109 -10.07 -17.58 13.69
N GLY A 110 -10.28 -18.66 14.45
CA GLY A 110 -10.09 -20.00 13.94
C GLY A 110 -11.10 -20.39 12.87
N LEU A 111 -10.71 -21.39 12.08
CA LEU A 111 -11.60 -22.36 11.44
C LEU A 111 -12.12 -23.42 12.44
N GLN A 112 -11.73 -23.32 13.71
CA GLN A 112 -12.08 -24.26 14.79
C GLN A 112 -12.80 -23.55 15.95
N PRO A 113 -13.68 -24.25 16.69
CA PRO A 113 -14.48 -23.65 17.75
C PRO A 113 -13.61 -23.01 18.85
N GLY A 114 -13.98 -21.80 19.27
CA GLY A 114 -13.32 -21.10 20.37
C GLY A 114 -13.13 -19.61 20.12
N LYS A 115 -12.82 -18.86 21.19
CA LYS A 115 -12.66 -17.39 21.13
C LYS A 115 -11.48 -16.99 20.24
N PRO A 116 -11.49 -15.79 19.63
CA PRO A 116 -10.34 -15.26 18.90
C PRO A 116 -9.05 -15.33 19.72
N ARG A 117 -7.96 -15.81 19.10
CA ARG A 117 -6.68 -16.01 19.77
C ARG A 117 -5.70 -14.91 19.37
N PRO A 118 -5.14 -14.15 20.33
CA PRO A 118 -4.10 -13.17 20.03
C PRO A 118 -2.94 -13.78 19.25
N MET A 119 -2.45 -13.05 18.24
CA MET A 119 -1.32 -13.51 17.44
C MET A 119 -0.03 -13.50 18.27
N SER A 120 0.80 -14.53 18.12
CA SER A 120 2.13 -14.55 18.73
C SER A 120 3.05 -13.49 18.08
N PRO A 121 4.17 -13.11 18.72
CA PRO A 121 5.11 -12.15 18.13
C PRO A 121 5.60 -12.55 16.73
N GLN A 122 5.83 -13.85 16.49
CA GLN A 122 6.23 -14.36 15.18
C GLN A 122 5.09 -14.23 14.14
N GLN A 123 3.85 -14.48 14.55
CA GLN A 123 2.68 -14.31 13.68
C GLN A 123 2.48 -12.83 13.33
N VAL A 124 2.63 -11.92 14.30
CA VAL A 124 2.58 -10.46 14.06
C VAL A 124 3.70 -10.01 13.11
N ALA A 125 4.91 -10.54 13.25
CA ALA A 125 6.02 -10.24 12.34
C ALA A 125 5.74 -10.72 10.90
N GLY A 126 5.16 -11.92 10.74
CA GLY A 126 4.73 -12.43 9.43
C GLY A 126 3.63 -11.58 8.80
N LEU A 127 2.58 -11.25 9.57
CA LEU A 127 1.50 -10.38 9.13
C LEU A 127 2.01 -8.98 8.76
N ARG A 128 2.96 -8.42 9.52
CA ARG A 128 3.61 -7.15 9.20
C ARG A 128 4.28 -7.20 7.83
N ALA A 129 5.11 -8.21 7.58
CA ALA A 129 5.80 -8.35 6.29
C ALA A 129 4.80 -8.45 5.13
N GLU A 130 3.73 -9.22 5.32
CA GLU A 130 2.68 -9.39 4.31
C GLU A 130 1.87 -8.10 4.08
N ILE A 131 1.51 -7.38 5.14
CA ILE A 131 0.83 -6.08 5.03
C ILE A 131 1.70 -5.08 4.28
N MET A 132 2.98 -4.97 4.62
CA MET A 132 3.91 -4.06 3.94
C MET A 132 4.06 -4.41 2.46
N ALA A 133 4.09 -5.69 2.11
CA ALA A 133 4.12 -6.16 0.72
C ALA A 133 2.82 -5.89 -0.05
N ASN A 134 1.69 -5.82 0.65
CA ASN A 134 0.35 -5.65 0.07
C ASN A 134 -0.22 -4.23 0.19
N ILE A 135 0.55 -3.24 0.65
CA ILE A 135 0.14 -1.84 0.58
C ILE A 135 -0.22 -1.50 -0.88
N ASP A 136 -1.39 -0.90 -1.06
CA ASP A 136 -1.86 -0.46 -2.36
C ASP A 136 -1.22 0.89 -2.72
N TYR A 137 0.07 0.82 -3.08
CA TYR A 137 0.92 1.99 -3.33
C TYR A 137 0.37 2.92 -4.42
N ASP A 138 -0.46 2.41 -5.33
CA ASP A 138 -1.10 3.19 -6.39
C ASP A 138 -2.18 4.15 -5.85
N LYS A 139 -2.70 3.90 -4.64
CA LYS A 139 -3.66 4.78 -3.94
C LYS A 139 -3.00 5.84 -3.06
N LEU A 140 -1.67 5.79 -2.92
CA LEU A 140 -0.87 6.70 -2.11
C LEU A 140 -0.25 7.80 -2.98
N ILE A 141 0.12 8.92 -2.35
CA ILE A 141 0.86 9.96 -3.07
C ILE A 141 2.32 9.51 -3.20
N LYS A 142 2.79 9.30 -4.43
CA LYS A 142 4.17 8.94 -4.71
C LYS A 142 5.01 10.20 -4.96
N THR A 143 6.07 10.41 -4.19
CA THR A 143 7.12 11.40 -4.49
C THR A 143 8.45 10.68 -4.68
N SER A 144 9.18 11.01 -5.74
CA SER A 144 10.46 10.36 -6.07
C SER A 144 11.56 11.41 -6.16
N TYR A 145 12.70 11.10 -5.56
CA TYR A 145 13.93 11.89 -5.62
C TYR A 145 15.01 11.05 -6.30
N GLY A 146 15.77 11.68 -7.20
CA GLY A 146 16.70 10.96 -8.08
C GLY A 146 15.99 9.88 -8.89
N ASN A 147 16.60 8.70 -8.97
CA ASN A 147 16.01 7.52 -9.61
C ASN A 147 15.22 6.64 -8.62
N GLY A 148 14.97 7.14 -7.40
CA GLY A 148 14.25 6.43 -6.33
C GLY A 148 15.08 5.38 -5.56
N GLY A 149 16.31 5.09 -5.99
CA GLY A 149 17.27 4.20 -5.30
C GLY A 149 16.77 2.80 -5.00
N GLY A 150 15.69 2.35 -5.65
CA GLY A 150 15.02 1.09 -5.33
C GLY A 150 14.42 1.02 -3.91
N ARG A 151 14.33 2.16 -3.21
CA ARG A 151 13.76 2.31 -1.86
C ARG A 151 12.29 2.70 -1.93
N LYS A 152 11.47 2.14 -1.04
CA LYS A 152 10.07 2.49 -0.85
C LYS A 152 9.84 2.82 0.62
N ILE A 153 9.80 4.11 0.95
CA ILE A 153 9.58 4.55 2.32
C ILE A 153 8.13 5.01 2.45
N LEU A 154 7.40 4.41 3.38
CA LEU A 154 6.06 4.84 3.72
C LEU A 154 6.15 6.06 4.65
N MET A 155 5.41 7.12 4.33
CA MET A 155 5.42 8.37 5.10
C MET A 155 4.01 8.78 5.51
N PHE A 156 3.74 8.81 6.81
CA PHE A 156 2.56 9.44 7.35
C PHE A 156 2.83 10.93 7.52
N SER A 157 2.04 11.76 6.85
CA SER A 157 2.21 13.21 6.83
C SER A 157 0.84 13.90 6.85
N ALA A 158 0.76 15.05 7.50
CA ALA A 158 -0.49 15.80 7.62
C ALA A 158 -0.28 17.25 7.20
N LEU A 159 -1.26 17.85 6.52
CA LEU A 159 -1.09 19.22 5.99
C LEU A 159 -1.07 20.30 7.07
N ASP A 160 -1.71 20.06 8.22
CA ASP A 160 -1.71 20.93 9.39
C ASP A 160 -0.67 20.55 10.46
N CYS A 161 0.33 19.75 10.10
CA CYS A 161 1.41 19.31 10.98
C CYS A 161 2.69 20.17 10.76
N PRO A 162 3.11 20.99 11.75
CA PRO A 162 4.32 21.81 11.63
C PRO A 162 5.61 20.98 11.45
N GLY A 163 5.73 19.83 12.12
CA GLY A 163 6.87 18.93 11.94
C GLY A 163 6.93 18.33 10.53
N CYS A 164 5.76 18.08 9.93
CA CYS A 164 5.66 17.56 8.57
C CYS A 164 6.11 18.62 7.56
N ASN A 165 5.73 19.89 7.76
CA ASN A 165 6.27 21.02 6.99
C ASN A 165 7.80 21.10 7.06
N GLN A 166 8.37 20.95 8.26
CA GLN A 166 9.82 21.00 8.44
C GLN A 166 10.52 19.85 7.70
N LEU A 167 9.98 18.63 7.81
CA LEU A 167 10.50 17.47 7.10
C LEU A 167 10.44 17.66 5.58
N GLU A 168 9.30 18.08 5.04
CA GLU A 168 9.10 18.27 3.60
C GLU A 168 10.04 19.35 3.03
N LYS A 169 10.25 20.46 3.75
CA LYS A 169 11.24 21.48 3.38
C LYS A 169 12.66 20.92 3.38
N ALA A 170 13.01 20.11 4.39
CA ALA A 170 14.31 19.49 4.46
C ALA A 170 14.53 18.49 3.31
N LEU A 171 13.53 17.66 2.99
CA LEU A 171 13.57 16.75 1.84
C LEU A 171 13.74 17.52 0.53
N HIS A 172 13.01 18.63 0.35
CA HIS A 172 13.15 19.47 -0.83
C HIS A 172 14.56 20.05 -0.96
N LYS A 173 15.15 20.57 0.13
CA LYS A 173 16.52 21.09 0.14
C LYS A 173 17.55 19.98 -0.16
N ALA A 174 17.30 18.78 0.33
CA ALA A 174 18.14 17.59 0.14
C ALA A 174 17.92 16.89 -1.21
N ALA A 175 16.99 17.35 -2.04
CA ALA A 175 16.63 16.70 -3.29
C ALA A 175 17.81 16.33 -4.22
N PRO A 176 18.87 17.16 -4.36
CA PRO A 176 20.02 16.83 -5.21
C PRO A 176 20.82 15.60 -4.75
N THR A 177 20.73 15.20 -3.48
CA THR A 177 21.47 14.08 -2.89
C THR A 177 20.57 12.91 -2.47
N LEU A 178 19.25 13.07 -2.60
CA LEU A 178 18.27 12.02 -2.30
C LEU A 178 18.08 11.08 -3.50
N ASN A 179 18.03 9.78 -3.22
CA ASN A 179 17.73 8.75 -4.21
C ASN A 179 16.73 7.75 -3.59
N THR A 180 15.48 8.18 -3.46
CA THR A 180 14.47 7.48 -2.65
C THR A 180 13.06 7.79 -3.18
N THR A 181 12.16 6.82 -3.11
CA THR A 181 10.73 7.05 -3.31
C THR A 181 10.00 7.02 -1.96
N PHE A 182 9.22 8.07 -1.70
CA PHE A 182 8.28 8.11 -0.58
C PHE A 182 6.87 7.84 -1.09
N TYR A 183 6.14 7.00 -0.36
CA TYR A 183 4.71 6.76 -0.54
C TYR A 183 3.98 7.32 0.66
N ILE A 184 3.20 8.36 0.41
CA ILE A 184 2.67 9.21 1.46
C ILE A 184 1.23 8.81 1.74
N ILE A 185 0.95 8.70 3.03
CA ILE A 185 -0.38 8.55 3.60
C ILE A 185 -0.75 9.93 4.15
N PRO A 186 -1.38 10.78 3.33
CA PRO A 186 -1.68 12.14 3.71
C PRO A 186 -2.90 12.17 4.64
N GLY A 187 -2.98 13.19 5.49
CA GLY A 187 -4.13 13.40 6.36
C GLY A 187 -4.16 14.76 7.03
N SER A 188 -4.88 14.83 8.15
CA SER A 188 -4.89 15.95 9.07
C SER A 188 -4.63 15.45 10.48
N LEU A 189 -4.02 16.27 11.33
CA LEU A 189 -3.90 16.00 12.76
C LEU A 189 -5.23 16.21 13.50
N ARG A 190 -6.18 16.89 12.87
CA ARG A 190 -7.52 17.12 13.38
C ARG A 190 -8.52 16.24 12.66
N GLU A 191 -9.41 15.64 13.43
CA GLU A 191 -10.57 14.96 12.90
C GLU A 191 -11.53 15.99 12.25
N SER A 192 -12.34 15.54 11.30
CA SER A 192 -13.35 16.37 10.63
C SER A 192 -14.31 17.02 11.64
N SER A 193 -14.73 16.26 12.65
CA SER A 193 -15.55 16.69 13.79
C SER A 193 -14.90 17.80 14.64
N ALA A 194 -13.58 17.93 14.58
CA ALA A 194 -12.76 18.88 15.34
C ALA A 194 -12.12 19.95 14.42
N GLY A 195 -12.76 20.26 13.30
CA GLY A 195 -12.32 21.32 12.38
C GLY A 195 -11.19 20.90 11.42
N GLY A 196 -10.98 19.59 11.22
CA GLY A 196 -10.05 19.04 10.24
C GLY A 196 -10.52 19.15 8.79
N MET A 197 -11.83 19.39 8.56
CA MET A 197 -12.43 19.35 7.22
C MET A 197 -11.71 20.20 6.15
N PRO A 198 -11.31 21.47 6.42
CA PRO A 198 -10.60 22.27 5.42
C PRO A 198 -9.22 21.72 5.03
N TRP A 199 -8.60 20.87 5.86
CA TRP A 199 -7.34 20.20 5.54
C TRP A 199 -7.58 18.92 4.76
N LEU A 200 -8.61 18.17 5.14
CA LEU A 200 -9.02 16.97 4.42
C LEU A 200 -9.46 17.30 2.98
N GLU A 201 -10.16 18.41 2.75
CA GLU A 201 -10.48 18.93 1.41
C GLU A 201 -9.23 19.22 0.57
N LYS A 202 -8.21 19.82 1.18
CA LYS A 202 -6.92 20.09 0.52
C LYS A 202 -6.20 18.79 0.18
N VAL A 203 -6.18 17.82 1.09
CA VAL A 203 -5.60 16.50 0.84
C VAL A 203 -6.35 15.80 -0.28
N ALA A 204 -7.68 15.79 -0.26
CA ALA A 204 -8.50 15.21 -1.31
C ALA A 204 -8.13 15.83 -2.66
N ARG A 205 -8.13 17.17 -2.75
CA ARG A 205 -7.76 17.90 -3.98
C ARG A 205 -6.36 17.56 -4.50
N ILE A 206 -5.36 17.39 -3.63
CA ILE A 206 -4.01 16.95 -4.02
C ILE A 206 -4.01 15.50 -4.51
N ARG A 207 -4.62 14.57 -3.75
CA ARG A 207 -4.71 13.15 -4.14
C ARG A 207 -5.49 12.95 -5.43
N CYS A 208 -6.44 13.83 -5.67
CA CYS A 208 -7.26 13.81 -6.86
C CYS A 208 -6.53 14.30 -8.09
N ASP A 209 -5.35 14.91 -8.03
CA ASP A 209 -4.59 15.45 -9.18
C ASP A 209 -3.93 14.34 -10.03
N ASP A 210 -3.74 14.56 -11.34
CA ASP A 210 -3.14 13.54 -12.24
C ASP A 210 -1.69 13.29 -11.87
N ASN A 211 -1.05 14.29 -11.28
CA ASN A 211 0.28 14.20 -10.70
C ASN A 211 0.24 14.60 -9.22
N ALA A 212 -0.46 13.80 -8.42
CA ALA A 212 -0.58 13.99 -6.97
C ALA A 212 0.78 14.19 -6.26
N GLY A 213 1.85 13.55 -6.74
CA GLY A 213 3.21 13.72 -6.22
C GLY A 213 3.74 15.15 -6.42
N GLN A 214 3.63 15.68 -7.64
CA GLN A 214 4.02 17.05 -7.93
C GLN A 214 3.12 18.07 -7.23
N ALA A 215 1.80 17.81 -7.17
CA ALA A 215 0.86 18.66 -6.44
C ALA A 215 1.20 18.72 -4.94
N TRP A 216 1.57 17.59 -4.34
CA TRP A 216 2.02 17.50 -2.95
C TRP A 216 3.29 18.32 -2.70
N GLN A 217 4.33 18.13 -3.53
CA GLN A 217 5.57 18.89 -3.43
C GLN A 217 5.35 20.40 -3.65
N THR A 218 4.47 20.76 -4.58
CA THR A 218 4.08 22.15 -4.86
C THR A 218 3.36 22.78 -3.68
N TYR A 219 2.47 22.05 -3.02
CA TYR A 219 1.81 22.52 -1.82
C TYR A 219 2.81 22.87 -0.71
N TRP A 220 3.78 22.01 -0.43
CA TRP A 220 4.75 22.26 0.65
C TRP A 220 5.72 23.41 0.36
N THR A 221 6.07 23.62 -0.91
CA THR A 221 7.00 24.67 -1.35
C THR A 221 6.31 26.03 -1.54
N LYS A 222 5.14 26.06 -2.17
CA LYS A 222 4.45 27.30 -2.60
C LYS A 222 3.14 27.58 -1.88
N ARG A 223 2.63 26.63 -1.09
CA ARG A 223 1.29 26.70 -0.46
C ARG A 223 0.14 26.86 -1.45
N THR A 224 0.35 26.40 -2.68
CA THR A 224 -0.63 26.41 -3.75
C THR A 224 -1.24 25.02 -3.91
N LEU A 225 -2.55 24.96 -4.14
CA LEU A 225 -3.27 23.72 -4.46
C LEU A 225 -3.38 23.56 -5.98
N PRO A 226 -3.42 22.33 -6.51
CA PRO A 226 -3.73 22.10 -7.93
C PRO A 226 -5.13 22.64 -8.27
N ALA A 227 -5.49 22.82 -9.54
CA ALA A 227 -6.84 23.26 -9.90
C ALA A 227 -7.92 22.29 -9.36
N ALA A 228 -9.10 22.81 -9.02
CA ALA A 228 -10.21 21.95 -8.60
C ALA A 228 -10.72 21.15 -9.80
N ARG A 229 -11.06 19.88 -9.60
CA ARG A 229 -11.57 18.99 -10.64
C ARG A 229 -12.48 17.92 -10.05
N ALA A 230 -13.30 17.31 -10.91
CA ALA A 230 -14.18 16.23 -10.50
C ALA A 230 -13.36 15.06 -9.97
N CYS A 231 -13.73 14.56 -8.79
CA CYS A 231 -13.03 13.47 -8.13
C CYS A 231 -13.99 12.66 -7.27
N ALA A 232 -13.88 11.34 -7.32
CA ALA A 232 -14.68 10.45 -6.49
C ALA A 232 -14.21 10.39 -5.02
N LEU A 233 -13.02 10.90 -4.72
CA LEU A 233 -12.45 10.90 -3.39
C LEU A 233 -12.99 12.08 -2.57
N THR A 234 -13.78 11.78 -1.55
CA THR A 234 -14.31 12.79 -0.62
C THR A 234 -13.34 13.05 0.55
N PRO A 235 -13.44 14.20 1.25
CA PRO A 235 -12.68 14.47 2.46
C PRO A 235 -12.86 13.40 3.56
N GLU A 236 -14.08 12.89 3.72
CA GLU A 236 -14.40 11.83 4.68
C GLU A 236 -13.70 10.53 4.30
N ARG A 237 -13.62 10.21 3.00
CA ARG A 237 -12.86 9.04 2.54
C ARG A 237 -11.37 9.19 2.79
N VAL A 238 -10.82 10.40 2.66
CA VAL A 238 -9.42 10.69 3.02
C VAL A 238 -9.17 10.44 4.49
N GLU A 239 -10.03 10.98 5.35
CA GLU A 239 -9.95 10.77 6.80
C GLU A 239 -10.02 9.28 7.15
N LEU A 240 -10.99 8.57 6.56
CA LEU A 240 -11.20 7.14 6.76
C LEU A 240 -10.00 6.30 6.33
N ASP A 241 -9.43 6.60 5.16
CA ASP A 241 -8.21 5.94 4.64
C ASP A 241 -7.05 6.11 5.63
N ASN A 242 -6.80 7.35 6.10
CA ASN A 242 -5.73 7.66 7.04
C ASN A 242 -5.94 6.97 8.39
N TYR A 243 -7.17 7.02 8.91
CA TYR A 243 -7.57 6.41 10.16
C TYR A 243 -7.39 4.89 10.13
N LEU A 244 -7.91 4.22 9.09
CA LEU A 244 -7.85 2.77 8.95
C LEU A 244 -6.41 2.29 8.78
N MET A 245 -5.64 2.98 7.94
CA MET A 245 -4.22 2.69 7.76
C MET A 245 -3.43 2.84 9.07
N SER A 246 -3.68 3.91 9.83
CA SER A 246 -3.07 4.13 11.15
C SER A 246 -3.40 2.98 12.12
N HIS A 247 -4.66 2.54 12.18
CA HIS A 247 -5.08 1.43 13.05
C HIS A 247 -4.49 0.09 12.63
N ILE A 248 -4.37 -0.17 11.32
CA ILE A 248 -3.70 -1.36 10.80
C ILE A 248 -2.23 -1.36 11.25
N MET A 249 -1.53 -0.25 11.04
CA MET A 249 -0.12 -0.11 11.37
C MET A 249 0.16 -0.19 12.88
N ASP A 250 -0.71 0.34 13.72
CA ASP A 250 -0.61 0.13 15.17
C ASP A 250 -0.89 -1.34 15.56
N GLY A 251 -1.88 -1.97 14.93
CA GLY A 251 -2.19 -3.38 15.15
C GLY A 251 -1.01 -4.33 14.90
N ILE A 252 -0.17 -4.03 13.91
CA ILE A 252 1.09 -4.76 13.63
C ILE A 252 2.33 -4.16 14.31
N LYS A 253 2.14 -3.27 15.29
CA LYS A 253 3.19 -2.71 16.15
C LYS A 253 4.26 -1.95 15.37
N ILE A 254 3.86 -1.25 14.31
CA ILE A 254 4.78 -0.38 13.54
C ILE A 254 4.48 1.11 13.71
N MET A 255 3.26 1.46 14.14
CA MET A 255 2.89 2.85 14.33
C MET A 255 3.32 3.37 15.70
N LYS A 256 3.87 4.58 15.71
CA LYS A 256 3.85 5.49 16.86
C LYS A 256 2.85 6.61 16.54
N PRO A 257 2.09 7.14 17.51
CA PRO A 257 1.13 8.22 17.28
C PRO A 257 1.85 9.56 17.09
N ILE A 258 2.74 9.65 16.10
CA ILE A 258 3.55 10.83 15.79
C ILE A 258 3.47 11.12 14.29
N TYR A 259 3.46 12.41 13.96
CA TYR A 259 3.54 12.90 12.59
C TYR A 259 4.67 13.94 12.51
N PRO A 260 5.54 13.89 11.48
CA PRO A 260 5.59 12.86 10.45
C PRO A 260 6.15 11.55 11.01
N MET A 261 5.76 10.43 10.40
CA MET A 261 6.33 9.11 10.70
C MET A 261 6.81 8.47 9.41
N LEU A 262 8.01 7.88 9.46
CA LEU A 262 8.64 7.17 8.35
C LEU A 262 8.74 5.69 8.70
N VAL A 263 8.42 4.83 7.74
CA VAL A 263 8.47 3.37 7.89
C VAL A 263 9.18 2.77 6.68
N SER A 264 10.16 1.91 6.95
CA SER A 264 10.87 1.14 5.93
C SER A 264 10.01 0.00 5.37
N GLU A 265 10.50 -0.59 4.30
CA GLU A 265 9.87 -1.66 3.54
C GLU A 265 9.56 -2.91 4.38
N ASP A 266 10.31 -3.16 5.45
CA ASP A 266 10.10 -4.26 6.40
C ASP A 266 9.19 -3.88 7.59
N GLY A 267 8.60 -2.68 7.57
CA GLY A 267 7.71 -2.19 8.61
C GLY A 267 8.43 -1.67 9.84
N LYS A 268 9.74 -1.39 9.79
CA LYS A 268 10.45 -0.73 10.89
C LYS A 268 10.30 0.78 10.82
N TRP A 269 10.24 1.41 11.98
CA TRP A 269 10.29 2.87 12.07
C TRP A 269 11.67 3.37 11.67
N LEU A 270 11.69 4.44 10.86
CA LEU A 270 12.91 5.14 10.50
C LEU A 270 13.03 6.41 11.35
N PRO A 271 14.19 6.66 11.97
CA PRO A 271 14.41 7.88 12.72
C PRO A 271 14.35 9.10 11.80
N LEU A 272 13.69 10.16 12.27
CA LEU A 272 13.80 11.46 11.63
C LEU A 272 15.22 11.99 11.90
N PRO A 273 16.04 12.22 10.87
CA PRO A 273 17.41 12.64 11.08
C PRO A 273 17.43 14.07 11.66
N ARG A 274 18.30 14.33 12.66
CA ARG A 274 18.51 15.67 13.27
C ARG A 274 19.31 16.60 12.34
N GLY A 275 18.93 16.63 11.07
CA GLY A 275 19.63 17.30 9.96
C GLY A 275 19.78 16.37 8.75
N MET A 276 19.62 16.91 7.54
CA MET A 276 19.75 16.17 6.28
C MET A 276 21.10 16.43 5.61
N THR A 277 22.17 15.91 6.21
CA THR A 277 23.48 15.87 5.56
C THR A 277 23.53 14.70 4.58
N SER A 278 24.44 14.69 3.60
CA SER A 278 24.57 13.53 2.69
C SER A 278 24.77 12.22 3.44
N ALA A 279 25.52 12.23 4.55
CA ALA A 279 25.74 11.04 5.37
C ALA A 279 24.45 10.56 6.05
N SER A 280 23.66 11.45 6.66
CA SER A 280 22.40 11.05 7.31
C SER A 280 21.32 10.65 6.31
N ILE A 281 21.28 11.31 5.16
CA ILE A 281 20.39 10.95 4.05
C ILE A 281 20.72 9.54 3.56
N SER A 282 21.98 9.25 3.26
CA SER A 282 22.39 7.93 2.74
C SER A 282 22.10 6.85 3.80
N ALA A 283 22.49 7.08 5.05
CA ALA A 283 22.27 6.13 6.13
C ALA A 283 20.78 5.79 6.39
N VAL A 284 19.84 6.70 6.18
CA VAL A 284 18.40 6.41 6.41
C VAL A 284 17.68 6.04 5.12
N PHE A 285 17.94 6.77 4.04
CA PHE A 285 17.18 6.75 2.79
C PHE A 285 17.94 6.16 1.60
N GLY A 286 19.24 5.88 1.73
CA GLY A 286 20.07 5.32 0.68
C GLY A 286 19.77 3.85 0.36
N PRO A 287 20.13 3.35 -0.83
CA PRO A 287 19.90 1.96 -1.25
C PRO A 287 20.55 0.93 -0.32
N GLU A 288 21.69 1.24 0.28
CA GLU A 288 22.42 0.41 1.22
C GLU A 288 21.65 0.12 2.51
N SER A 289 20.71 1.00 2.87
CA SER A 289 19.84 0.85 4.04
C SER A 289 18.53 0.15 3.73
N LYS A 290 18.38 -0.40 2.53
CA LYS A 290 17.22 -1.22 2.16
C LYS A 290 17.21 -2.52 2.97
N PRO A 291 16.15 -2.81 3.73
CA PRO A 291 16.07 -4.09 4.44
C PRO A 291 15.95 -5.25 3.44
N ALA A 292 16.50 -6.40 3.82
CA ALA A 292 16.25 -7.63 3.09
C ALA A 292 14.76 -7.96 3.07
N ALA A 293 14.26 -8.48 1.95
CA ALA A 293 12.87 -8.91 1.85
C ALA A 293 12.61 -10.05 2.85
N ILE A 294 11.62 -9.87 3.71
CA ILE A 294 11.18 -10.90 4.64
C ILE A 294 10.07 -11.70 3.96
N GLN A 295 10.29 -13.00 3.78
CA GLN A 295 9.21 -13.90 3.35
C GLN A 295 8.35 -14.26 4.57
N ALA A 296 7.05 -13.99 4.48
CA ALA A 296 6.10 -14.42 5.50
C ALA A 296 5.87 -15.94 5.35
N PRO A 297 6.10 -16.75 6.40
CA PRO A 297 5.91 -18.20 6.33
C PRO A 297 4.42 -18.61 6.27
N VAL A 298 3.52 -17.68 6.58
CA VAL A 298 2.06 -17.86 6.56
C VAL A 298 1.46 -16.70 5.78
N GLN A 299 0.55 -16.99 4.86
CA GLN A 299 -0.23 -15.99 4.14
C GLN A 299 -1.58 -15.78 4.84
N TRP A 300 -1.72 -14.63 5.49
CA TRP A 300 -2.94 -14.20 6.17
C TRP A 300 -3.88 -13.42 5.24
N LEU A 301 -3.35 -12.75 4.23
CA LEU A 301 -4.11 -11.88 3.31
C LEU A 301 -4.50 -12.60 2.02
N ALA A 302 -4.24 -13.91 1.91
CA ALA A 302 -4.69 -14.71 0.79
C ALA A 302 -6.22 -14.66 0.66
N ALA A 303 -6.70 -14.63 -0.59
CA ALA A 303 -8.12 -14.68 -0.89
C ALA A 303 -8.76 -15.92 -0.27
N ALA A 304 -10.04 -15.81 0.12
CA ALA A 304 -10.78 -16.97 0.61
C ALA A 304 -10.81 -18.04 -0.50
N PRO A 305 -10.59 -19.33 -0.18
CA PRO A 305 -10.79 -20.38 -1.18
C PRO A 305 -12.23 -20.28 -1.69
N ALA A 306 -12.40 -20.19 -3.00
CA ALA A 306 -13.72 -20.14 -3.61
C ALA A 306 -14.55 -21.29 -3.04
N ALA A 307 -15.74 -21.01 -2.51
CA ALA A 307 -16.62 -22.00 -1.91
C ALA A 307 -16.78 -23.14 -2.92
N GLY A 308 -16.08 -24.25 -2.68
CA GLY A 308 -16.18 -25.43 -3.51
C GLY A 308 -17.63 -25.85 -3.49
N LYS A 309 -18.28 -25.92 -4.66
CA LYS A 309 -19.58 -26.56 -4.78
C LYS A 309 -19.42 -27.96 -4.19
N SER A 310 -19.98 -28.19 -3.00
CA SER A 310 -20.10 -29.54 -2.47
C SER A 310 -20.84 -30.33 -3.53
N LYS A 311 -20.19 -31.34 -4.07
CA LYS A 311 -20.89 -32.38 -4.82
C LYS A 311 -21.73 -33.20 -3.85
#